data_AF-A0A5E4C523-F1
#
_entry.id   AF-A0A5E4C523-F1
#
_cell.length_a   1.000
_cell.length_b   1.000
_cell.length_c   1.000
_cell.angle_alpha   90.00
_cell.angle_beta   90.00
_cell.angle_gamma   90.00
#
_symmetry.space_group_name_H-M   'P 1'
#
loop_
_entity.id
_entity.type
_entity.pdbx_description
1 polymer ?
#
loop_
_entity_poly.entity_id
_entity_poly.type
_entity_poly.pdbx_seq_one_letter_code
_entity_poly.pdbx_strand_id
1 'polypeptide(L)'
;MTGNYMWDPKTNKSFDIGVNRDSLMPLWWNGSEPLWVTLIKAQRKVYMYYWPGCEVEILGVRPTYCLEYKNVPTDINFANAVSDALDSLKSGRADLAAIYHERIDVEGHHYGPSSPQRKDALKAVDTVLKYMILWIQERGLQDDLNVIIFSDHGMTDIFWMDKVIELSEYISLNDLQQVKDRGPVVSLWPAAGKHSEIYDKLSQVEHMTVYEKEAIPNRFYYKRGKFVSPLTLVADEGWFIAESREALPFWMNSTGRREGWQHGWHGYDNELMDMRGIFLAFGPDFKSNFRAAPIRSVDVYNVMCSMAGISPLPNNGSWSRVVCMLKDPASSASSVQPNSCALALILFFLFAY
;
A
#
# COMPACT_ATOMS: atom_id res chain seq x y z
N MET A 1 -1.23 3.10 11.90
CA MET A 1 -1.99 4.18 11.23
C MET A 1 -3.35 3.63 10.83
N THR A 2 -4.41 4.45 10.85
CA THR A 2 -5.80 4.04 10.57
C THR A 2 -6.51 4.96 9.57
N GLY A 3 -5.79 5.85 8.91
CA GLY A 3 -6.37 6.75 7.91
C GLY A 3 -5.31 7.71 7.36
N ASN A 4 -5.61 8.32 6.22
CA ASN A 4 -4.79 9.35 5.62
C ASN A 4 -4.83 10.64 6.45
N TYR A 5 -5.94 10.90 7.13
CA TYR A 5 -6.09 11.98 8.09
C TYR A 5 -6.41 11.41 9.46
N MET A 6 -5.58 11.70 10.46
CA MET A 6 -5.77 11.24 11.85
C MET A 6 -5.58 12.39 12.83
N TRP A 7 -6.17 12.26 14.01
CA TRP A 7 -6.03 13.21 15.10
C TRP A 7 -5.82 12.47 16.42
N ASP A 8 -4.88 12.94 17.24
CA ASP A 8 -4.67 12.46 18.59
C ASP A 8 -5.22 13.49 19.59
N PRO A 9 -6.41 13.24 20.19
CA PRO A 9 -7.03 14.20 21.11
C PRO A 9 -6.18 14.49 22.36
N LYS A 10 -5.26 13.58 22.74
CA LYS A 10 -4.42 13.75 23.93
C LYS A 10 -3.32 14.80 23.74
N THR A 11 -2.78 14.87 22.53
CA THR A 11 -1.66 15.77 22.19
C THR A 11 -2.11 16.93 21.30
N ASN A 12 -3.36 16.90 20.83
CA ASN A 12 -3.92 17.81 19.84
C ASN A 12 -3.07 17.90 18.57
N LYS A 13 -2.50 16.76 18.16
CA LYS A 13 -1.67 16.63 16.96
C LYS A 13 -2.45 15.97 15.85
N SER A 14 -2.17 16.37 14.61
CA SER A 14 -2.77 15.79 13.41
C SER A 14 -1.72 15.13 12.54
N PHE A 15 -2.12 14.03 11.91
CA PHE A 15 -1.46 13.49 10.73
C PHE A 15 -2.36 13.87 9.55
N ASP A 16 -1.90 14.73 8.66
CA ASP A 16 -2.69 15.23 7.53
C ASP A 16 -2.02 14.80 6.22
N ILE A 17 -2.29 13.54 5.83
CA ILE A 17 -1.80 12.84 4.63
C ILE A 17 -0.29 12.96 4.39
N GLY A 18 0.49 13.04 5.47
CA GLY A 18 1.95 13.17 5.39
C GLY A 18 2.45 14.59 5.08
N VAL A 19 1.58 15.56 4.81
CA VAL A 19 1.96 16.91 4.35
C VAL A 19 2.38 17.82 5.50
N ASN A 20 1.66 17.79 6.61
CA ASN A 20 1.98 18.64 7.76
C ASN A 20 3.21 18.10 8.53
N ARG A 21 4.03 18.98 9.11
CA ARG A 21 5.26 18.59 9.82
C ARG A 21 5.03 17.56 10.95
N ASP A 22 3.89 17.64 11.64
CA ASP A 22 3.56 16.71 12.72
C ASP A 22 3.32 15.27 12.20
N SER A 23 3.12 15.06 10.89
CA SER A 23 3.08 13.72 10.29
C SER A 23 4.40 12.96 10.42
N LEU A 24 5.53 13.66 10.58
CA LEU A 24 6.85 13.07 10.81
C LEU A 24 7.03 12.57 12.25
N MET A 25 6.07 12.80 13.15
CA MET A 25 6.17 12.36 14.54
C MET A 25 6.12 10.83 14.61
N PRO A 26 7.06 10.17 15.30
CA PRO A 26 7.04 8.72 15.50
C PRO A 26 5.76 8.20 16.17
N LEU A 27 4.99 9.09 16.83
CA LEU A 27 3.64 8.83 17.37
C LEU A 27 2.73 8.06 16.40
N TRP A 28 2.76 8.40 15.11
CA TRP A 28 1.87 7.82 14.10
C TRP A 28 2.35 6.46 13.60
N TRP A 29 3.66 6.23 13.67
CA TRP A 29 4.37 5.17 12.96
C TRP A 29 4.82 4.02 13.87
N ASN A 30 5.16 4.32 15.14
CA ASN A 30 5.71 3.35 16.09
C ASN A 30 4.72 2.29 16.60
N GLY A 31 3.49 2.24 16.04
CA GLY A 31 2.49 1.24 16.43
C GLY A 31 2.89 -0.20 16.07
N SER A 32 3.67 -0.37 15.00
CA SER A 32 4.25 -1.65 14.57
C SER A 32 5.56 -1.39 13.83
N GLU A 33 6.47 -2.36 13.84
CA GLU A 33 7.73 -2.29 13.09
C GLU A 33 7.52 -2.70 11.62
N PRO A 34 7.81 -1.83 10.64
CA PRO A 34 7.72 -2.19 9.24
C PRO A 34 8.98 -2.93 8.75
N LEU A 35 8.86 -3.66 7.64
CA LEU A 35 9.92 -4.55 7.15
C LEU A 35 11.29 -3.87 6.97
N TRP A 36 11.33 -2.65 6.42
CA TRP A 36 12.61 -1.97 6.22
C TRP A 36 13.33 -1.66 7.53
N VAL A 37 12.59 -1.39 8.61
CA VAL A 37 13.19 -1.19 9.94
C VAL A 37 13.77 -2.50 10.45
N THR A 38 13.06 -3.62 10.29
CA THR A 38 13.56 -4.94 10.66
C THR A 38 14.85 -5.30 9.89
N LEU A 39 14.90 -4.99 8.60
CA LEU A 39 16.08 -5.19 7.76
C LEU A 39 17.27 -4.34 8.20
N ILE A 40 17.06 -3.04 8.48
CA ILE A 40 18.14 -2.17 8.97
C ILE A 40 18.66 -2.65 10.33
N LYS A 41 17.77 -3.05 11.25
CA LYS A 41 18.17 -3.65 12.54
C LYS A 41 18.99 -4.93 12.35
N ALA A 42 18.68 -5.72 11.33
CA ALA A 42 19.44 -6.90 10.91
C ALA A 42 20.68 -6.58 10.05
N GLN A 43 21.15 -5.33 10.06
CA GLN A 43 22.34 -4.87 9.33
C GLN A 43 22.26 -5.03 7.81
N ARG A 44 21.04 -5.11 7.25
CA ARG A 44 20.78 -5.05 5.81
C ARG A 44 20.66 -3.60 5.36
N LYS A 45 20.98 -3.33 4.10
CA LYS A 45 20.92 -2.00 3.49
C LYS A 45 19.61 -1.81 2.75
N VAL A 46 18.90 -0.71 3.01
CA VAL A 46 17.60 -0.43 2.38
C VAL A 46 17.60 0.91 1.66
N TYR A 47 17.27 0.87 0.37
CA TYR A 47 17.08 2.04 -0.48
C TYR A 47 15.59 2.22 -0.76
N MET A 48 15.06 3.41 -0.55
CA MET A 48 13.64 3.71 -0.77
C MET A 48 13.49 4.93 -1.66
N TYR A 49 12.68 4.82 -2.70
CA TYR A 49 12.44 5.85 -3.69
C TYR A 49 10.98 6.27 -3.65
N TYR A 50 10.74 7.50 -3.19
CA TYR A 50 9.42 8.14 -3.06
C TYR A 50 8.43 7.41 -2.14
N TRP A 51 8.89 6.41 -1.39
CA TRP A 51 8.03 5.60 -0.53
C TRP A 51 7.56 6.40 0.68
N PRO A 52 6.24 6.67 0.83
CA PRO A 52 5.74 7.45 1.97
C PRO A 52 6.11 6.79 3.30
N GLY A 53 6.78 7.53 4.17
CA GLY A 53 7.29 7.06 5.46
C GLY A 53 8.79 6.71 5.46
N CYS A 54 9.50 6.71 4.33
CA CYS A 54 10.96 6.52 4.34
C CYS A 54 11.71 7.69 4.99
N GLU A 55 11.09 8.87 4.96
CA GLU A 55 11.57 10.12 5.54
C GLU A 55 11.37 10.20 7.06
N VAL A 56 10.70 9.22 7.65
CA VAL A 56 10.39 9.18 9.09
C VAL A 56 11.41 8.33 9.84
N GLU A 57 11.79 8.78 11.03
CA GLU A 57 12.51 7.93 11.99
C GLU A 57 11.51 7.04 12.73
N ILE A 58 11.42 5.78 12.32
CA ILE A 58 10.49 4.82 12.91
C ILE A 58 11.25 3.92 13.87
N LEU A 59 10.80 3.89 15.13
CA LEU A 59 11.43 3.14 16.22
C LEU A 59 12.94 3.45 16.36
N GLY A 60 13.32 4.72 16.14
CA GLY A 60 14.70 5.19 16.24
C GLY A 60 15.60 4.84 15.06
N VAL A 61 15.01 4.40 13.94
CA VAL A 61 15.75 3.88 12.77
C VAL A 61 15.31 4.57 11.49
N ARG A 62 16.24 4.75 10.56
CA ARG A 62 16.04 5.26 9.20
C ARG A 62 16.60 4.29 8.16
N PRO A 63 16.06 4.26 6.92
CA PRO A 63 16.64 3.47 5.85
C PRO A 63 18.05 3.97 5.48
N THR A 64 18.83 3.14 4.79
CA THR A 64 20.18 3.50 4.31
C THR A 64 20.13 4.67 3.33
N TYR A 65 19.09 4.72 2.50
CA TYR A 65 18.81 5.81 1.59
C TYR A 65 17.29 6.02 1.46
N CYS A 66 16.87 7.27 1.46
CA CYS A 66 15.49 7.68 1.18
C CYS A 66 15.52 8.87 0.22
N LEU A 67 14.94 8.67 -0.96
CA LEU A 67 14.53 9.77 -1.83
C LEU A 67 13.09 10.14 -1.46
N GLU A 68 12.96 11.17 -0.64
CA GLU A 68 11.68 11.62 -0.08
C GLU A 68 10.63 11.96 -1.16
N TYR A 69 9.38 11.57 -0.90
CA TYR A 69 8.23 12.00 -1.69
C TYR A 69 7.97 13.49 -1.48
N LYS A 70 7.89 14.27 -2.55
CA LYS A 70 7.59 15.72 -2.47
C LYS A 70 6.38 16.13 -3.31
N ASN A 71 6.28 15.54 -4.50
CA ASN A 71 5.20 15.71 -5.45
C ASN A 71 5.01 14.37 -6.16
N VAL A 72 3.89 14.22 -6.86
CA VAL A 72 3.59 13.06 -7.73
C VAL A 72 4.78 12.75 -8.64
N PRO A 73 5.45 11.59 -8.50
CA PRO A 73 6.58 11.22 -9.35
C PRO A 73 6.15 11.07 -10.81
N THR A 74 6.89 11.70 -11.73
CA THR A 74 6.67 11.53 -13.17
C THR A 74 7.09 10.14 -13.65
N ASP A 75 6.71 9.76 -14.88
CA ASP A 75 7.17 8.50 -15.49
C ASP A 75 8.69 8.44 -15.62
N ILE A 76 9.31 9.58 -15.92
CA ILE A 76 10.77 9.70 -15.99
C ILE A 76 11.38 9.47 -14.60
N ASN A 77 10.77 10.02 -13.54
CA ASN A 77 11.22 9.74 -12.18
C ASN A 77 11.10 8.26 -11.84
N PHE A 78 10.02 7.60 -12.24
CA PHE A 78 9.83 6.17 -12.01
C PHE A 78 10.87 5.34 -12.78
N ALA A 79 11.09 5.62 -14.07
CA ALA A 79 12.09 4.95 -14.89
C ALA A 79 13.51 5.09 -14.30
N ASN A 80 13.87 6.30 -13.88
CA ASN A 80 15.17 6.56 -13.27
C ASN A 80 15.31 5.86 -11.92
N ALA A 81 14.28 5.89 -11.06
CA ALA A 81 14.30 5.18 -9.78
C ALA A 81 14.45 3.67 -9.96
N VAL A 82 13.80 3.07 -10.96
CA VAL A 82 13.97 1.66 -11.32
C VAL A 82 15.41 1.36 -11.74
N SER A 83 15.98 2.19 -12.62
CA SER A 83 17.38 2.05 -13.04
C SER A 83 18.35 2.15 -11.85
N ASP A 84 18.22 3.20 -11.05
CA ASP A 84 19.09 3.48 -9.91
C ASP A 84 18.98 2.40 -8.82
N ALA A 85 17.77 1.89 -8.59
CA ALA A 85 17.52 0.79 -7.66
C ALA A 85 18.27 -0.47 -8.10
N LEU A 86 18.17 -0.86 -9.37
CA LEU A 86 18.90 -2.00 -9.92
C LEU A 86 20.43 -1.80 -9.83
N ASP A 87 20.93 -0.59 -10.08
CA ASP A 87 22.36 -0.29 -9.89
C ASP A 87 22.79 -0.37 -8.42
N SER A 88 21.92 0.05 -7.49
CA SER A 88 22.18 -0.04 -6.04
C SER A 88 22.22 -1.49 -5.55
N LEU A 89 21.33 -2.34 -6.07
CA LEU A 89 21.29 -3.78 -5.80
C LEU A 89 22.54 -4.45 -6.38
N LYS A 90 22.86 -4.19 -7.66
CA LYS A 90 24.04 -4.78 -8.31
C LYS A 90 25.35 -4.44 -7.64
N SER A 91 25.48 -3.20 -7.14
CA SER A 91 26.70 -2.74 -6.45
C SER A 91 26.77 -3.16 -4.97
N GLY A 92 25.77 -3.87 -4.45
CA GLY A 92 25.71 -4.28 -3.03
C GLY A 92 25.52 -3.09 -2.06
N ARG A 93 25.07 -1.93 -2.58
CA ARG A 93 24.68 -0.77 -1.76
C ARG A 93 23.29 -0.95 -1.15
N ALA A 94 22.45 -1.79 -1.74
CA ALA A 94 21.15 -2.16 -1.22
C ALA A 94 20.98 -3.69 -1.19
N ASP A 95 20.31 -4.20 -0.17
CA ASP A 95 19.75 -5.56 -0.11
C ASP A 95 18.24 -5.54 -0.45
N LEU A 96 17.57 -4.43 -0.16
CA LEU A 96 16.19 -4.13 -0.56
C LEU A 96 16.15 -2.74 -1.21
N ALA A 97 15.51 -2.66 -2.38
CA ALA A 97 15.11 -1.40 -2.99
C ALA A 97 13.58 -1.35 -3.13
N ALA A 98 12.94 -0.32 -2.57
CA ALA A 98 11.50 -0.10 -2.64
C ALA A 98 11.20 1.19 -3.42
N ILE A 99 10.26 1.13 -4.37
CA ILE A 99 9.92 2.26 -5.25
C ILE A 99 8.41 2.47 -5.22
N TYR A 100 7.99 3.71 -5.00
CA TYR A 100 6.60 4.14 -5.07
C TYR A 100 6.33 4.95 -6.33
N HIS A 101 5.16 4.74 -6.93
CA HIS A 101 4.68 5.49 -8.09
C HIS A 101 3.17 5.68 -8.02
N GLU A 102 2.70 6.89 -8.30
CA GLU A 102 1.34 7.33 -7.94
C GLU A 102 0.48 7.69 -9.17
N ARG A 103 1.06 7.90 -10.36
CA ARG A 103 0.35 8.58 -11.45
C ARG A 103 -0.89 7.83 -11.94
N ILE A 104 -0.92 6.49 -11.86
CA ILE A 104 -2.12 5.70 -12.19
C ILE A 104 -3.30 6.08 -11.27
N ASP A 105 -3.03 6.30 -9.99
CA ASP A 105 -4.02 6.71 -9.00
C ASP A 105 -4.51 8.14 -9.28
N VAL A 106 -3.58 9.07 -9.53
CA VAL A 106 -3.89 10.46 -9.91
C VAL A 106 -4.82 10.54 -11.12
N GLU A 107 -4.50 9.84 -12.22
CA GLU A 107 -5.36 9.84 -13.40
C GLU A 107 -6.69 9.10 -13.17
N GLY A 108 -6.69 8.10 -12.28
CA GLY A 108 -7.89 7.41 -11.83
C GLY A 108 -8.84 8.34 -11.08
N HIS A 109 -8.31 9.18 -10.20
CA HIS A 109 -9.06 10.22 -9.51
C HIS A 109 -9.58 11.30 -10.45
N HIS A 110 -8.69 11.91 -11.23
CA HIS A 110 -9.01 13.07 -12.07
C HIS A 110 -9.93 12.76 -13.25
N TYR A 111 -9.94 11.54 -13.75
CA TYR A 111 -10.67 11.20 -14.98
C TYR A 111 -11.52 9.93 -14.88
N GLY A 112 -11.45 9.19 -13.77
CA GLY A 112 -12.20 7.97 -13.54
C GLY A 112 -11.42 6.71 -13.94
N PRO A 113 -11.70 5.55 -13.29
CA PRO A 113 -10.98 4.29 -13.50
C PRO A 113 -11.06 3.78 -14.94
N SER A 114 -12.11 4.08 -15.72
CA SER A 114 -12.26 3.57 -17.09
C SER A 114 -11.63 4.46 -18.19
N SER A 115 -11.06 5.61 -17.80
CA SER A 115 -10.62 6.68 -18.70
C SER A 115 -9.42 6.33 -19.60
N PRO A 116 -9.28 7.01 -20.75
CA PRO A 116 -8.06 6.97 -21.56
C PRO A 116 -6.81 7.41 -20.79
N GLN A 117 -6.90 8.46 -19.98
CA GLN A 117 -5.80 9.04 -19.22
C GLN A 117 -5.19 8.03 -18.24
N ARG A 118 -6.05 7.34 -17.47
CA ARG A 118 -5.61 6.25 -16.57
C ARG A 118 -4.97 5.11 -17.36
N LYS A 119 -5.53 4.74 -18.52
CA LYS A 119 -4.95 3.70 -19.40
C LYS A 119 -3.59 4.13 -19.95
N ASP A 120 -3.39 5.39 -20.28
CA ASP A 120 -2.11 5.91 -20.77
C ASP A 120 -1.07 5.98 -19.65
N ALA A 121 -1.47 6.29 -18.41
CA ALA A 121 -0.61 6.13 -17.25
C ALA A 121 -0.16 4.69 -17.05
N LEU A 122 -1.08 3.73 -17.19
CA LEU A 122 -0.74 2.30 -17.12
C LEU A 122 0.24 1.88 -18.23
N LYS A 123 0.04 2.32 -19.47
CA LYS A 123 0.97 2.01 -20.59
C LYS A 123 2.38 2.56 -20.35
N ALA A 124 2.50 3.73 -19.71
CA ALA A 124 3.79 4.29 -19.35
C ALA A 124 4.51 3.42 -18.32
N VAL A 125 3.80 2.99 -17.26
CA VAL A 125 4.34 2.03 -16.28
C VAL A 125 4.72 0.71 -16.93
N ASP A 126 3.85 0.13 -17.77
CA ASP A 126 4.15 -1.11 -18.51
C ASP A 126 5.42 -1.00 -19.37
N THR A 127 5.61 0.14 -20.03
CA THR A 127 6.84 0.42 -20.80
C THR A 127 8.07 0.40 -19.89
N VAL A 128 8.01 1.03 -18.71
CA VAL A 128 9.13 1.00 -17.74
C VAL A 128 9.38 -0.41 -17.23
N LEU A 129 8.34 -1.20 -16.96
CA LEU A 129 8.49 -2.61 -16.54
C LEU A 129 9.15 -3.45 -17.64
N LYS A 130 8.83 -3.22 -18.92
CA LYS A 130 9.55 -3.85 -20.05
C LYS A 130 11.05 -3.54 -20.01
N TYR A 131 11.41 -2.27 -19.80
CA TYR A 131 12.82 -1.88 -19.67
C TYR A 131 13.48 -2.45 -18.42
N MET A 132 12.77 -2.52 -17.29
CA MET A 132 13.27 -3.14 -16.06
C MET A 132 13.72 -4.58 -16.31
N ILE A 133 12.94 -5.39 -17.03
CA ILE A 133 13.31 -6.77 -17.36
C ILE A 133 14.59 -6.82 -18.20
N LEU A 134 14.73 -5.95 -19.21
CA LEU A 134 15.94 -5.87 -20.02
C LEU A 134 17.15 -5.46 -19.17
N TRP A 135 16.99 -4.44 -18.35
CA TRP A 135 18.08 -3.95 -17.50
C TRP A 135 18.49 -4.95 -16.41
N ILE A 136 17.58 -5.77 -15.90
CA ILE A 136 17.92 -6.88 -15.00
C ILE A 136 18.88 -7.86 -15.68
N GLN A 137 18.61 -8.19 -16.96
CA GLN A 137 19.47 -9.09 -17.74
C GLN A 137 20.82 -8.45 -18.07
N GLU A 138 20.81 -7.20 -18.54
CA GLU A 138 22.04 -6.45 -18.89
C GLU A 138 22.97 -6.27 -17.69
N ARG A 139 22.40 -6.12 -16.48
CA ARG A 139 23.16 -6.04 -15.22
C ARG A 139 23.51 -7.40 -14.63
N GLY A 140 23.09 -8.51 -15.25
CA GLY A 140 23.30 -9.86 -14.75
C GLY A 140 22.74 -10.03 -13.33
N LEU A 141 21.49 -9.64 -13.12
CA LEU A 141 20.76 -9.74 -11.85
C LEU A 141 19.72 -10.87 -11.85
N GLN A 142 19.49 -11.54 -12.99
CA GLN A 142 18.37 -12.49 -13.14
C GLN A 142 18.37 -13.66 -12.14
N ASP A 143 19.55 -14.07 -11.66
CA ASP A 143 19.71 -15.22 -10.78
C ASP A 143 19.70 -14.84 -9.28
N ASP A 144 19.86 -13.55 -8.97
CA ASP A 144 20.06 -13.02 -7.61
C ASP A 144 19.00 -11.98 -7.18
N LEU A 145 18.01 -11.69 -8.04
CA LEU A 145 16.99 -10.67 -7.78
C LEU A 145 15.57 -11.23 -7.93
N ASN A 146 14.79 -11.10 -6.86
CA ASN A 146 13.34 -11.19 -6.91
C ASN A 146 12.71 -9.80 -7.00
N VAL A 147 11.65 -9.69 -7.80
CA VAL A 147 10.85 -8.47 -7.95
C VAL A 147 9.42 -8.78 -7.53
N ILE A 148 8.87 -7.92 -6.68
CA ILE A 148 7.48 -7.94 -6.22
C ILE A 148 6.83 -6.61 -6.60
N ILE A 149 5.63 -6.67 -7.19
CA ILE A 149 4.83 -5.52 -7.60
C ILE A 149 3.45 -5.68 -6.98
N PHE A 150 2.97 -4.67 -6.26
CA PHE A 150 1.62 -4.65 -5.72
C PHE A 150 1.04 -3.24 -5.70
N SER A 151 -0.29 -3.14 -5.54
CA SER A 151 -0.95 -1.88 -5.18
C SER A 151 -1.56 -1.98 -3.80
N ASP A 152 -1.76 -0.83 -3.17
CA ASP A 152 -2.43 -0.66 -1.89
C ASP A 152 -3.95 -0.82 -1.99
N HIS A 153 -4.57 -0.37 -3.08
CA HIS A 153 -5.99 -0.54 -3.36
C HIS A 153 -6.30 -0.53 -4.87
N GLY A 154 -7.60 -0.58 -5.19
CA GLY A 154 -8.16 -0.29 -6.52
C GLY A 154 -8.78 1.12 -6.61
N MET A 155 -9.77 1.31 -7.47
CA MET A 155 -10.42 2.60 -7.77
C MET A 155 -11.82 2.36 -8.35
N THR A 156 -12.83 3.14 -7.92
CA THR A 156 -14.20 3.08 -8.47
C THR A 156 -14.65 4.47 -8.93
N ASP A 157 -15.68 4.54 -9.77
CA ASP A 157 -16.26 5.80 -10.23
C ASP A 157 -17.03 6.51 -9.10
N ILE A 158 -16.96 7.85 -9.06
CA ILE A 158 -17.79 8.70 -8.19
C ILE A 158 -18.62 9.68 -9.02
N PHE A 159 -19.69 10.21 -8.42
CA PHE A 159 -20.72 10.95 -9.16
C PHE A 159 -21.04 12.28 -8.49
N TRP A 160 -20.09 13.22 -8.55
CA TRP A 160 -20.36 14.59 -8.12
C TRP A 160 -21.32 15.28 -9.11
N MET A 161 -22.31 16.08 -8.67
CA MET A 161 -22.72 16.34 -7.28
C MET A 161 -23.89 15.44 -6.81
N ASP A 162 -24.41 14.57 -7.67
CA ASP A 162 -25.62 13.77 -7.39
C ASP A 162 -25.45 12.78 -6.23
N LYS A 163 -24.22 12.31 -6.00
CA LYS A 163 -23.87 11.38 -4.91
C LYS A 163 -22.92 11.98 -3.88
N VAL A 164 -23.17 13.22 -3.48
CA VAL A 164 -22.46 13.89 -2.39
C VAL A 164 -23.37 13.99 -1.17
N ILE A 165 -22.85 13.56 -0.02
CA ILE A 165 -23.50 13.73 1.29
C ILE A 165 -22.82 14.91 1.98
N GLU A 166 -23.58 15.98 2.20
CA GLU A 166 -23.12 17.20 2.87
C GLU A 166 -23.50 17.17 4.35
N LEU A 167 -22.52 17.04 5.25
CA LEU A 167 -22.79 16.96 6.69
C LEU A 167 -23.54 18.20 7.21
N SER A 168 -23.30 19.37 6.62
CA SER A 168 -23.97 20.62 7.00
C SER A 168 -25.49 20.63 6.76
N GLU A 169 -26.02 19.73 5.93
CA GLU A 169 -27.47 19.60 5.71
C GLU A 169 -28.17 18.86 6.87
N TYR A 170 -27.42 18.06 7.65
CA TYR A 170 -27.97 17.18 8.69
C TYR A 170 -27.60 17.63 10.11
N ILE A 171 -26.41 18.21 10.29
CA ILE A 171 -25.88 18.61 11.59
C ILE A 171 -25.21 19.99 11.53
N SER A 172 -25.13 20.68 12.67
CA SER A 172 -24.29 21.88 12.76
C SER A 172 -22.82 21.47 12.86
N LEU A 173 -21.97 21.99 11.97
CA LEU A 173 -20.52 21.73 12.03
C LEU A 173 -19.87 22.29 13.31
N ASN A 174 -20.51 23.25 13.99
CA ASN A 174 -20.06 23.76 15.28
C ASN A 174 -20.23 22.75 16.43
N ASP A 175 -21.05 21.72 16.22
CA ASP A 175 -21.23 20.62 17.19
C ASP A 175 -20.13 19.54 17.05
N LEU A 176 -19.15 19.75 16.16
CA LEU A 176 -18.00 18.87 15.96
C LEU A 176 -16.73 19.51 16.55
N GLN A 177 -16.02 18.77 17.40
CA GLN A 177 -14.70 19.15 17.89
C GLN A 177 -13.63 18.98 16.80
N GLN A 178 -13.72 17.92 16.00
CA GLN A 178 -12.78 17.62 14.93
C GLN A 178 -13.44 16.76 13.85
N VAL A 179 -13.03 16.98 12.60
CA VAL A 179 -13.36 16.16 11.44
C VAL A 179 -12.06 15.78 10.75
N LYS A 180 -11.91 14.51 10.37
CA LYS A 180 -10.77 14.03 9.58
C LYS A 180 -11.24 13.28 8.35
N ASP A 181 -10.57 13.61 7.25
CA ASP A 181 -10.81 13.12 5.90
C ASP A 181 -12.12 13.62 5.26
N ARG A 182 -12.23 13.37 3.95
CA ARG A 182 -13.42 13.55 3.11
C ARG A 182 -13.49 12.39 2.13
N GLY A 183 -14.69 11.95 1.78
CA GLY A 183 -14.92 10.89 0.82
C GLY A 183 -15.54 9.65 1.47
N PRO A 184 -15.00 8.44 1.25
CA PRO A 184 -15.65 7.20 1.67
C PRO A 184 -15.66 6.96 3.16
N VAL A 185 -14.60 7.35 3.87
CA VAL A 185 -14.44 7.09 5.31
C VAL A 185 -14.07 8.38 6.01
N VAL A 186 -15.01 8.93 6.79
CA VAL A 186 -14.84 10.20 7.50
C VAL A 186 -14.88 9.97 9.00
N SER A 187 -13.91 10.53 9.71
CA SER A 187 -13.78 10.41 11.16
C SER A 187 -14.31 11.66 11.87
N LEU A 188 -15.24 11.48 12.81
CA LEU A 188 -15.86 12.57 13.55
C LEU A 188 -15.61 12.45 15.05
N TRP A 189 -15.25 13.59 15.66
CA TRP A 189 -15.23 13.78 17.10
C TRP A 189 -16.32 14.80 17.48
N PRO A 190 -17.47 14.35 17.97
CA PRO A 190 -18.51 15.24 18.50
C PRO A 190 -17.99 16.12 19.64
N ALA A 191 -18.51 17.35 19.74
CA ALA A 191 -18.31 18.20 20.92
C ALA A 191 -18.93 17.56 22.18
N ALA A 192 -18.49 18.02 23.36
CA ALA A 192 -18.98 17.50 24.63
C ALA A 192 -20.51 17.60 24.72
N GLY A 193 -21.18 16.47 25.01
CA GLY A 193 -22.64 16.39 25.11
C GLY A 193 -23.38 16.25 23.76
N LYS A 194 -22.69 16.26 22.63
CA LYS A 194 -23.30 16.20 21.28
C LYS A 194 -23.26 14.84 20.60
N HIS A 195 -22.63 13.84 21.23
CA HIS A 195 -22.42 12.52 20.65
C HIS A 195 -23.72 11.85 20.17
N SER A 196 -24.69 11.65 21.07
CA SER A 196 -25.96 10.98 20.73
C SER A 196 -26.76 11.76 19.69
N GLU A 197 -26.82 13.09 19.81
CA GLU A 197 -27.53 13.95 18.85
C GLU A 197 -26.97 13.79 17.43
N ILE A 198 -25.64 13.83 17.28
CA ILE A 198 -24.97 13.67 15.99
C ILE A 198 -25.16 12.26 15.45
N TYR A 199 -24.98 11.23 16.30
CA TYR A 199 -25.17 9.84 15.91
C TYR A 199 -26.59 9.60 15.40
N ASP A 200 -27.61 10.02 16.14
CA ASP A 200 -29.02 9.78 15.79
C ASP A 200 -29.40 10.48 14.48
N LYS A 201 -28.98 11.74 14.30
CA LYS A 201 -29.24 12.50 13.08
C LYS A 201 -28.57 11.88 11.86
N LEU A 202 -27.27 11.56 11.96
CA LEU A 202 -26.51 11.00 10.83
C LEU A 202 -26.93 9.56 10.52
N SER A 203 -27.44 8.80 11.50
CA SER A 203 -27.92 7.43 11.28
C SER A 203 -29.20 7.36 10.43
N GLN A 204 -29.88 8.48 10.19
CA GLN A 204 -31.03 8.57 9.27
C GLN A 204 -30.63 8.86 7.83
N VAL A 205 -29.36 9.15 7.57
CA VAL A 205 -28.88 9.51 6.22
C VAL A 205 -28.67 8.26 5.41
N GLU A 206 -29.35 8.18 4.26
CA GLU A 206 -29.19 7.08 3.32
C GLU A 206 -27.80 7.12 2.66
N HIS A 207 -27.36 5.97 2.13
CA HIS A 207 -26.12 5.82 1.37
C HIS A 207 -24.81 6.06 2.14
N MET A 208 -24.89 6.08 3.46
CA MET A 208 -23.75 5.88 4.34
C MET A 208 -24.18 5.11 5.59
N THR A 209 -23.21 4.56 6.30
CA THR A 209 -23.41 3.97 7.64
C THR A 209 -22.59 4.73 8.67
N VAL A 210 -23.22 5.05 9.79
CA VAL A 210 -22.56 5.65 10.96
C VAL A 210 -22.24 4.56 11.96
N TYR A 211 -20.95 4.38 12.28
CA TYR A 211 -20.52 3.46 13.30
C TYR A 211 -20.00 4.21 14.52
N GLU A 212 -20.54 3.89 15.68
CA GLU A 212 -19.78 4.02 16.92
C GLU A 212 -18.58 3.06 16.88
N LYS A 213 -17.47 3.46 17.50
CA LYS A 213 -16.21 2.71 17.48
C LYS A 213 -16.38 1.22 17.79
N GLU A 214 -17.14 0.87 18.81
CA GLU A 214 -17.33 -0.50 19.26
C GLU A 214 -18.16 -1.34 18.27
N ALA A 215 -19.06 -0.67 17.54
CA ALA A 215 -19.98 -1.24 16.56
C ALA A 215 -19.36 -1.42 15.17
N ILE A 216 -18.19 -0.83 14.90
CA ILE A 216 -17.46 -1.03 13.64
C ILE A 216 -17.30 -2.54 13.35
N PRO A 217 -17.59 -3.01 12.11
CA PRO A 217 -17.54 -4.42 11.76
C PRO A 217 -16.20 -5.09 12.07
N ASN A 218 -16.23 -6.24 12.75
CA ASN A 218 -15.02 -6.97 13.13
C ASN A 218 -14.14 -7.35 11.92
N ARG A 219 -14.76 -7.62 10.77
CA ARG A 219 -14.05 -8.02 9.53
C ARG A 219 -13.14 -6.93 8.97
N PHE A 220 -13.35 -5.65 9.34
CA PHE A 220 -12.45 -4.56 8.92
C PHE A 220 -11.12 -4.58 9.67
N TYR A 221 -11.02 -5.30 10.80
CA TYR A 221 -9.84 -5.29 11.67
C TYR A 221 -9.36 -3.87 12.07
N TYR A 222 -10.29 -2.92 12.10
CA TYR A 222 -10.02 -1.49 12.21
C TYR A 222 -10.23 -0.94 13.63
N LYS A 223 -11.33 -1.35 14.27
CA LYS A 223 -11.90 -0.68 15.46
C LYS A 223 -11.04 -0.60 16.70
N ARG A 224 -10.03 -1.47 16.80
CA ARG A 224 -9.07 -1.48 17.93
C ARG A 224 -7.96 -0.44 17.76
N GLY A 225 -7.91 0.26 16.63
CA GLY A 225 -6.93 1.31 16.39
C GLY A 225 -7.04 2.44 17.41
N LYS A 226 -5.88 2.88 17.91
CA LYS A 226 -5.77 3.94 18.92
C LYS A 226 -6.38 5.27 18.44
N PHE A 227 -6.22 5.58 17.15
CA PHE A 227 -6.64 6.84 16.54
C PHE A 227 -8.02 6.78 15.88
N VAL A 228 -8.74 5.65 16.00
CA VAL A 228 -10.13 5.53 15.53
C VAL A 228 -11.01 6.48 16.34
N SER A 229 -11.77 7.30 15.62
CA SER A 229 -12.71 8.30 16.11
C SER A 229 -13.89 7.70 16.87
N PRO A 230 -14.59 8.49 17.70
CA PRO A 230 -15.84 8.06 18.34
C PRO A 230 -16.92 7.64 17.34
N LEU A 231 -17.08 8.42 16.26
CA LEU A 231 -18.00 8.15 15.17
C LEU A 231 -17.22 8.06 13.85
N THR A 232 -17.35 6.94 13.15
CA THR A 232 -16.77 6.70 11.83
C THR A 232 -17.89 6.55 10.82
N LEU A 233 -17.90 7.42 9.80
CA LEU A 233 -18.83 7.35 8.68
C LEU A 233 -18.22 6.50 7.57
N VAL A 234 -19.01 5.63 6.96
CA VAL A 234 -18.60 4.83 5.80
C VAL A 234 -19.66 4.99 4.71
N ALA A 235 -19.31 5.62 3.60
CA ALA A 235 -20.20 5.81 2.45
C ALA A 235 -20.39 4.49 1.68
N ASP A 236 -21.56 4.34 1.05
CA ASP A 236 -21.79 3.31 0.04
C ASP A 236 -20.92 3.57 -1.21
N GLU A 237 -20.65 2.54 -2.00
CA GLU A 237 -19.79 2.65 -3.20
C GLU A 237 -20.29 3.74 -4.17
N GLY A 238 -19.36 4.61 -4.60
CA GLY A 238 -19.62 5.74 -5.50
C GLY A 238 -20.23 6.99 -4.83
N TRP A 239 -20.57 6.93 -3.53
CA TRP A 239 -20.94 8.09 -2.73
C TRP A 239 -19.74 8.77 -2.09
N PHE A 240 -19.89 10.05 -1.75
CA PHE A 240 -18.81 10.88 -1.21
C PHE A 240 -19.29 11.77 -0.06
N ILE A 241 -18.66 11.69 1.11
CA ILE A 241 -19.03 12.49 2.28
C ILE A 241 -18.10 13.70 2.41
N ALA A 242 -18.65 14.89 2.62
CA ALA A 242 -17.88 16.10 2.93
C ALA A 242 -18.67 17.01 3.87
N GLU A 243 -18.00 18.01 4.45
CA GLU A 243 -18.66 19.01 5.30
C GLU A 243 -19.71 19.81 4.50
N SER A 244 -19.36 20.21 3.28
CA SER A 244 -20.23 20.83 2.27
C SER A 244 -19.62 20.64 0.86
N ARG A 245 -20.36 21.00 -0.20
CA ARG A 245 -19.86 20.99 -1.59
C ARG A 245 -18.60 21.83 -1.78
N GLU A 246 -18.50 22.98 -1.12
CA GLU A 246 -17.35 23.88 -1.23
C GLU A 246 -16.07 23.28 -0.61
N ALA A 247 -16.22 22.32 0.30
CA ALA A 247 -15.12 21.63 0.96
C ALA A 247 -14.58 20.43 0.15
N LEU A 248 -15.22 20.07 -0.97
CA LEU A 248 -14.80 18.95 -1.81
C LEU A 248 -13.37 19.14 -2.35
N PRO A 249 -12.60 18.06 -2.52
CA PRO A 249 -11.20 18.13 -2.97
C PRO A 249 -11.09 18.35 -4.49
N PHE A 250 -11.54 19.51 -4.97
CA PHE A 250 -11.35 19.92 -6.35
C PHE A 250 -9.85 19.95 -6.70
N TRP A 251 -9.50 19.48 -7.89
CA TRP A 251 -8.13 19.47 -8.38
C TRP A 251 -7.87 20.61 -9.36
N MET A 252 -6.58 20.88 -9.62
CA MET A 252 -6.15 21.98 -10.47
C MET A 252 -6.13 21.54 -11.95
N ASN A 253 -7.28 21.63 -12.61
CA ASN A 253 -7.45 21.30 -14.03
C ASN A 253 -7.26 22.49 -14.99
N SER A 254 -7.06 23.68 -14.44
CA SER A 254 -6.83 24.94 -15.16
C SER A 254 -5.83 25.81 -14.39
N THR A 255 -5.37 26.91 -15.02
CA THR A 255 -4.37 27.83 -14.44
C THR A 255 -4.93 28.78 -13.37
N GLY A 256 -6.24 28.76 -13.13
CA GLY A 256 -6.93 29.66 -12.22
C GLY A 256 -7.09 29.07 -10.81
N ARG A 257 -8.28 28.53 -10.55
CA ARG A 257 -8.66 27.95 -9.26
C ARG A 257 -8.86 26.44 -9.40
N ARG A 258 -8.91 25.76 -8.25
CA ARG A 258 -9.25 24.34 -8.18
C ARG A 258 -10.75 24.18 -8.45
N GLU A 259 -11.07 23.79 -9.68
CA GLU A 259 -12.45 23.60 -10.16
C GLU A 259 -12.64 22.21 -10.78
N GLY A 260 -11.56 21.42 -10.90
CA GLY A 260 -11.60 20.08 -11.46
C GLY A 260 -12.37 19.14 -10.55
N TRP A 261 -13.44 18.55 -11.07
CA TRP A 261 -14.18 17.51 -10.37
C TRP A 261 -13.39 16.22 -10.36
N GLN A 262 -13.55 15.47 -9.29
CA GLN A 262 -13.04 14.11 -9.19
C GLN A 262 -14.05 13.16 -9.83
N HIS A 263 -13.53 12.13 -10.49
CA HIS A 263 -14.31 11.15 -11.24
C HIS A 263 -14.07 9.71 -10.77
N GLY A 264 -12.97 9.46 -10.07
CA GLY A 264 -12.74 8.22 -9.36
C GLY A 264 -12.35 8.45 -7.91
N TRP A 265 -12.64 7.50 -7.03
CA TRP A 265 -12.17 7.50 -5.65
C TRP A 265 -12.01 6.08 -5.08
N HIS A 266 -11.42 5.99 -3.89
CA HIS A 266 -11.19 4.73 -3.19
C HIS A 266 -11.20 4.95 -1.66
N GLY A 267 -11.20 3.85 -0.90
CA GLY A 267 -11.30 3.86 0.57
C GLY A 267 -12.60 3.28 1.12
N TYR A 268 -13.50 2.85 0.24
CA TYR A 268 -14.73 2.13 0.57
C TYR A 268 -14.45 0.77 1.23
N ASP A 269 -15.51 -0.01 1.46
CA ASP A 269 -15.42 -1.38 1.94
C ASP A 269 -14.38 -2.21 1.17
N ASN A 270 -13.41 -2.75 1.90
CA ASN A 270 -12.26 -3.46 1.37
C ASN A 270 -12.58 -4.80 0.68
N GLU A 271 -13.83 -5.29 0.75
CA GLU A 271 -14.29 -6.48 0.03
C GLU A 271 -14.99 -6.17 -1.30
N LEU A 272 -15.23 -4.88 -1.60
CA LEU A 272 -15.77 -4.47 -2.91
C LEU A 272 -14.82 -4.83 -4.04
N MET A 273 -15.39 -5.19 -5.19
CA MET A 273 -14.62 -5.66 -6.34
C MET A 273 -13.66 -4.59 -6.86
N ASP A 274 -14.12 -3.34 -6.93
CA ASP A 274 -13.32 -2.23 -7.46
C ASP A 274 -12.21 -1.78 -6.51
N MET A 275 -12.28 -2.16 -5.23
CA MET A 275 -11.23 -1.88 -4.23
C MET A 275 -10.08 -2.90 -4.25
N ARG A 276 -10.17 -3.94 -5.09
CA ARG A 276 -9.11 -4.94 -5.22
C ARG A 276 -7.85 -4.36 -5.85
N GLY A 277 -6.72 -4.52 -5.18
CA GLY A 277 -5.40 -4.25 -5.74
C GLY A 277 -4.83 -5.40 -6.56
N ILE A 278 -3.56 -5.27 -6.92
CA ILE A 278 -2.78 -6.30 -7.64
C ILE A 278 -1.62 -6.83 -6.80
N PHE A 279 -1.18 -8.05 -7.11
CA PHE A 279 0.08 -8.61 -6.66
C PHE A 279 0.69 -9.46 -7.78
N LEU A 280 1.91 -9.16 -8.19
CA LEU A 280 2.72 -9.92 -9.14
C LEU A 280 4.11 -10.07 -8.57
N ALA A 281 4.75 -11.20 -8.88
CA ALA A 281 6.14 -11.42 -8.51
C ALA A 281 6.85 -12.30 -9.55
N PHE A 282 8.15 -12.06 -9.72
CA PHE A 282 9.02 -12.87 -10.57
C PHE A 282 10.45 -12.85 -10.03
N GLY A 283 11.21 -13.90 -10.33
CA GLY A 283 12.59 -14.05 -9.85
C GLY A 283 12.94 -15.52 -9.59
N PRO A 284 14.15 -15.80 -9.08
CA PRO A 284 14.63 -17.16 -8.82
C PRO A 284 13.70 -17.94 -7.87
N ASP A 285 13.09 -17.30 -6.89
CA ASP A 285 12.27 -17.98 -5.86
C ASP A 285 10.79 -18.16 -6.22
N PHE A 286 10.32 -17.52 -7.30
CA PHE A 286 8.91 -17.57 -7.71
C PHE A 286 8.67 -18.57 -8.85
N LYS A 287 7.54 -19.28 -8.80
CA LYS A 287 7.09 -20.12 -9.92
C LYS A 287 6.79 -19.27 -11.16
N SER A 288 7.20 -19.75 -12.33
CA SER A 288 6.93 -19.10 -13.62
C SER A 288 5.57 -19.52 -14.17
N ASN A 289 4.88 -18.59 -14.85
CA ASN A 289 3.56 -18.82 -15.46
C ASN A 289 2.52 -19.42 -14.49
N PHE A 290 2.56 -18.99 -13.24
CA PHE A 290 1.67 -19.47 -12.18
C PHE A 290 0.59 -18.43 -11.86
N ARG A 291 -0.67 -18.88 -11.81
CA ARG A 291 -1.79 -18.04 -11.36
C ARG A 291 -2.18 -18.46 -9.95
N ALA A 292 -1.81 -17.64 -8.97
CA ALA A 292 -2.19 -17.86 -7.59
C ALA A 292 -3.69 -17.59 -7.36
N ALA A 293 -4.24 -18.18 -6.30
CA ALA A 293 -5.51 -17.75 -5.74
C ALA A 293 -5.37 -16.32 -5.16
N PRO A 294 -6.47 -15.57 -4.97
CA PRO A 294 -6.43 -14.26 -4.32
C PRO A 294 -5.80 -14.32 -2.92
N ILE A 295 -5.01 -13.30 -2.60
CA ILE A 295 -4.36 -13.10 -1.30
C ILE A 295 -4.87 -11.80 -0.66
N ARG A 296 -4.51 -11.53 0.59
CA ARG A 296 -4.80 -10.27 1.28
C ARG A 296 -3.54 -9.44 1.43
N SER A 297 -3.68 -8.12 1.55
CA SER A 297 -2.55 -7.20 1.76
C SER A 297 -1.65 -7.63 2.93
N VAL A 298 -2.24 -8.11 4.04
CA VAL A 298 -1.51 -8.62 5.22
C VAL A 298 -0.61 -9.84 4.94
N ASP A 299 -0.83 -10.57 3.84
CA ASP A 299 -0.06 -11.75 3.50
C ASP A 299 1.29 -11.41 2.85
N VAL A 300 1.38 -10.24 2.22
CA VAL A 300 2.55 -9.80 1.42
C VAL A 300 3.81 -9.69 2.27
N TYR A 301 3.68 -9.26 3.54
CA TYR A 301 4.81 -9.14 4.47
C TYR A 301 5.58 -10.46 4.64
N ASN A 302 4.88 -11.60 4.75
CA ASN A 302 5.52 -12.91 4.90
C ASN A 302 6.28 -13.32 3.64
N VAL A 303 5.74 -13.01 2.45
CA VAL A 303 6.42 -13.25 1.18
C VAL A 303 7.71 -12.43 1.13
N MET A 304 7.63 -11.12 1.40
CA MET A 304 8.81 -10.25 1.38
C MET A 304 9.87 -10.67 2.39
N CYS A 305 9.47 -11.08 3.61
CA CYS A 305 10.40 -11.60 4.62
C CYS A 305 11.12 -12.87 4.13
N SER A 306 10.37 -13.80 3.52
CA SER A 306 10.93 -15.02 2.93
C SER A 306 11.96 -14.70 1.85
N MET A 307 11.65 -13.76 0.94
CA MET A 307 12.56 -13.37 -0.14
C MET A 307 13.80 -12.63 0.36
N ALA A 308 13.67 -11.86 1.45
CA ALA A 308 14.79 -11.15 2.07
C ALA A 308 15.62 -12.03 3.02
N GLY A 309 15.24 -13.30 3.22
CA GLY A 309 15.93 -14.22 4.13
C GLY A 309 15.89 -13.76 5.59
N ILE A 310 14.78 -13.14 6.03
CA ILE A 310 14.59 -12.66 7.39
C ILE A 310 13.37 -13.32 8.03
N SER A 311 13.45 -13.63 9.32
CA SER A 311 12.31 -14.17 10.06
C SER A 311 11.23 -13.09 10.21
N PRO A 312 9.98 -13.34 9.78
CA PRO A 312 8.91 -12.36 9.94
C PRO A 312 8.60 -12.17 11.43
N LEU A 313 8.34 -10.92 11.83
CA LEU A 313 7.73 -10.64 13.13
C LEU A 313 6.30 -11.19 13.18
N PRO A 314 5.71 -11.43 14.38
CA PRO A 314 4.32 -11.83 14.49
C PRO A 314 3.40 -10.86 13.75
N ASN A 315 2.61 -11.40 12.82
CA ASN A 315 1.75 -10.61 11.93
C ASN A 315 0.44 -11.37 11.64
N ASN A 316 -0.47 -10.72 10.91
CA ASN A 316 -1.81 -11.25 10.62
C ASN A 316 -1.90 -11.99 9.27
N GLY A 317 -0.80 -12.08 8.53
CA GLY A 317 -0.74 -12.81 7.26
C GLY A 317 -0.86 -14.32 7.45
N SER A 318 -1.39 -15.00 6.44
CA SER A 318 -1.52 -16.46 6.41
C SER A 318 -0.58 -17.04 5.37
N TRP A 319 0.43 -17.78 5.85
CA TRP A 319 1.40 -18.42 4.97
C TRP A 319 0.77 -19.40 3.96
N SER A 320 -0.27 -20.13 4.38
CA SER A 320 -0.95 -21.11 3.52
C SER A 320 -1.61 -20.49 2.29
N ARG A 321 -1.94 -19.18 2.32
CA ARG A 321 -2.49 -18.47 1.15
C ARG A 321 -1.43 -18.12 0.11
N VAL A 322 -0.17 -18.01 0.51
CA VAL A 322 0.90 -17.50 -0.36
C VAL A 322 1.95 -18.54 -0.75
N VAL A 323 2.21 -19.54 0.10
CA VAL A 323 3.32 -20.49 -0.08
C VAL A 323 3.32 -21.18 -1.45
N CYS A 324 2.15 -21.40 -2.06
CA CYS A 324 2.03 -22.09 -3.34
C CYS A 324 2.69 -21.34 -4.52
N MET A 325 2.95 -20.02 -4.40
CA MET A 325 3.60 -19.22 -5.44
C MET A 325 5.12 -19.37 -5.47
N LEU A 326 5.72 -19.88 -4.39
CA LEU A 326 7.17 -20.05 -4.26
C LEU A 326 7.62 -21.39 -4.86
N LYS A 327 8.84 -21.42 -5.38
CA LYS A 327 9.50 -22.69 -5.75
C LYS A 327 9.89 -23.45 -4.49
N ASP A 328 9.84 -24.78 -4.56
CA ASP A 328 10.29 -25.61 -3.45
C ASP A 328 11.82 -25.42 -3.25
N PRO A 329 12.29 -25.28 -1.99
CA PRO A 329 13.73 -25.22 -1.69
C PRO A 329 14.52 -26.43 -2.21
N ALA A 330 13.84 -27.55 -2.46
CA ALA A 330 14.44 -28.77 -3.01
C ALA A 330 14.75 -28.67 -4.52
N SER A 331 14.19 -27.70 -5.24
CA SER A 331 14.36 -27.55 -6.70
C SER A 331 15.57 -26.72 -7.12
N SER A 332 16.22 -26.03 -6.17
CA SER A 332 17.44 -25.23 -6.39
C SER A 332 18.73 -26.00 -6.08
N ALA A 333 18.64 -27.27 -5.66
CA ALA A 333 19.79 -28.17 -5.69
C ALA A 333 20.12 -28.46 -7.17
N SER A 334 21.23 -27.91 -7.64
CA SER A 334 21.82 -28.28 -8.92
C SER A 334 21.86 -29.81 -9.01
N SER A 335 21.29 -30.36 -10.09
CA SER A 335 21.42 -31.78 -10.39
C SER A 335 22.90 -32.08 -10.57
N VAL A 336 23.56 -32.52 -9.50
CA VAL A 336 24.85 -33.17 -9.61
C VAL A 336 24.55 -34.47 -10.35
N GLN A 337 24.75 -34.47 -11.67
CA GLN A 337 24.81 -35.72 -12.42
C GLN A 337 25.92 -36.55 -11.76
N PRO A 338 25.62 -37.77 -11.27
CA PRO A 338 26.68 -38.63 -10.80
C PRO A 338 27.53 -38.97 -12.03
N ASN A 339 28.79 -38.51 -12.02
CA ASN A 339 29.79 -38.95 -12.98
C ASN A 339 29.75 -40.48 -13.03
N SER A 340 29.49 -41.01 -14.22
CA SER A 340 29.37 -42.43 -14.56
C SER A 340 30.64 -43.25 -14.30
N CYS A 341 31.71 -42.65 -13.77
CA CYS A 341 32.92 -43.32 -13.35
C CYS A 341 32.87 -43.90 -11.92
N ALA A 342 31.90 -43.52 -11.07
CA ALA A 342 31.85 -44.02 -9.68
C ALA A 342 31.13 -45.38 -9.53
N LEU A 343 30.31 -45.79 -10.50
CA LEU A 343 29.56 -47.06 -10.46
C LEU A 343 30.36 -48.28 -10.98
N ALA A 344 31.50 -48.07 -11.65
CA ALA A 344 32.34 -49.16 -12.15
C ALA A 344 33.27 -49.77 -11.10
N LEU A 345 33.52 -49.09 -9.97
CA LEU A 345 34.44 -49.55 -8.93
C LEU A 345 33.79 -50.44 -7.86
N ILE A 346 32.45 -50.49 -7.79
CA ILE A 346 31.72 -51.29 -6.79
C ILE A 346 31.37 -52.69 -7.34
N LEU A 347 31.38 -52.90 -8.65
CA LEU A 347 31.07 -54.21 -9.28
C LEU A 347 32.28 -55.16 -9.40
N PHE A 348 33.51 -54.68 -9.21
CA PHE A 348 34.72 -55.54 -9.26
C PHE A 348 35.02 -56.30 -7.96
N PHE A 349 34.35 -56.00 -6.85
CA PHE A 349 34.57 -56.68 -5.56
C PHE A 349 33.53 -57.77 -5.22
N LEU A 350 32.51 -57.99 -6.06
CA LEU A 350 31.43 -58.96 -5.79
C LEU A 350 31.53 -60.28 -6.58
N PHE A 351 32.55 -60.46 -7.43
CA PHE A 351 32.77 -61.69 -8.22
C PHE A 351 34.22 -62.21 -8.16
N ALA A 352 34.84 -62.13 -6.99
CA ALA A 352 36.11 -62.82 -6.74
C ALA A 352 35.92 -63.79 -5.56
N TYR A 353 35.25 -64.92 -5.83
CA TYR A 353 35.44 -66.21 -5.16
C TYR A 353 35.01 -67.35 -6.09
#